data_AF-A0A0D0AH21-F1
#
_entry.id   AF-A0A0D0AH21-F1
#
_cell.length_a   1.000
_cell.length_b   1.000
_cell.length_c   1.000
_cell.angle_alpha   90.00
_cell.angle_beta   90.00
_cell.angle_gamma   90.00
#
_symmetry.space_group_name_H-M   'P 1'
#
loop_
_entity.id
_entity.type
_entity.pdbx_description
1 polymer ?
#
loop_
_entity_poly.entity_id
_entity_poly.type
_entity_poly.pdbx_seq_one_letter_code
_entity_poly.pdbx_strand_id
1 'polypeptide(L)'
;IPLKSANVMAIELTGTFGKVRIYNIYNPCDSDNTLHFMERHMVAERNSQRHRAQQQIAQGENPVHNEHIIWLGDFNRHHPMWEMQNNVHLFTAANLDAAGVLINLLLLYNLVQVLPPNIATLEASNTKNLTRPDNVFCSA
;
A
#
# COMPACT_ATOMS: atom_id res chain seq x y z
N ILE A 1 -8.13 9.75 10.36
CA ILE A 1 -7.32 8.57 10.72
C ILE A 1 -6.06 9.08 11.42
N PRO A 2 -5.86 8.85 12.72
CA PRO A 2 -4.65 9.32 13.40
C PRO A 2 -3.43 8.52 12.93
N LEU A 3 -2.41 9.20 12.43
CA LEU A 3 -1.15 8.61 11.99
C LEU A 3 0.02 9.24 12.73
N LYS A 4 1.03 8.43 13.07
CA LYS A 4 2.30 8.89 13.67
C LYS A 4 3.47 8.59 12.73
N SER A 5 3.36 9.08 11.51
CA SER A 5 4.39 8.95 10.47
C SER A 5 4.42 10.23 9.64
N ALA A 6 5.62 10.73 9.33
CA ALA A 6 5.80 11.85 8.39
C ALA A 6 5.68 11.40 6.93
N ASN A 7 5.76 10.08 6.69
CA ASN A 7 5.83 9.45 5.39
C ASN A 7 4.48 8.89 4.90
N VAL A 8 3.42 9.02 5.71
CA VAL A 8 2.10 8.48 5.38
C VAL A 8 1.05 9.53 5.72
N MET A 9 0.20 9.80 4.74
CA MET A 9 -1.02 10.58 4.91
C MET A 9 -2.21 9.69 4.62
N ALA A 10 -3.31 9.85 5.37
CA ALA A 10 -4.53 9.11 5.11
C ALA A 10 -5.79 9.94 5.24
N ILE A 11 -6.74 9.66 4.35
CA ILE A 11 -8.10 10.18 4.39
C ILE A 11 -9.11 9.04 4.39
N GLU A 12 -10.29 9.30 4.94
CA GLU A 12 -11.42 8.39 4.94
C GLU A 12 -12.61 9.08 4.28
N LEU A 13 -13.18 8.44 3.27
CA LEU A 13 -14.40 8.87 2.59
C LEU A 13 -15.52 7.91 2.96
N THR A 14 -16.71 8.44 3.24
CA THR A 14 -17.90 7.62 3.53
C THR A 14 -19.04 8.05 2.62
N GLY A 15 -19.74 7.08 2.04
CA GLY A 15 -20.89 7.30 1.18
C GLY A 15 -21.75 6.04 1.06
N THR A 16 -22.64 6.01 0.06
CA THR A 16 -23.47 4.83 -0.24
C THR A 16 -22.65 3.59 -0.62
N PHE A 17 -21.42 3.81 -1.08
CA PHE A 17 -20.41 2.77 -1.34
C PHE A 17 -19.77 2.21 -0.06
N GLY A 18 -20.18 2.66 1.13
CA GLY A 18 -19.52 2.33 2.39
C GLY A 18 -18.35 3.27 2.65
N LYS A 19 -17.24 2.72 3.14
CA LYS A 19 -16.07 3.47 3.57
C LYS A 19 -14.88 3.19 2.67
N VAL A 20 -14.17 4.22 2.25
CA VAL A 20 -12.92 4.12 1.49
C VAL A 20 -11.82 4.80 2.27
N ARG A 21 -10.75 4.06 2.56
CA ARG A 21 -9.55 4.57 3.23
C ARG A 21 -8.42 4.67 2.22
N ILE A 22 -7.90 5.87 2.04
CA ILE A 22 -6.84 6.16 1.07
C ILE A 22 -5.59 6.52 1.85
N TYR A 23 -4.51 5.80 1.58
CA TYR A 23 -3.19 6.01 2.17
C TYR A 23 -2.24 6.47 1.07
N ASN A 24 -1.74 7.71 1.17
CA ASN A 24 -0.64 8.20 0.37
C ASN A 24 0.66 7.91 1.13
N ILE A 25 1.54 7.10 0.53
CA ILE A 25 2.72 6.50 1.17
C ILE A 25 3.95 6.95 0.40
N TYR A 26 4.92 7.48 1.14
CA TYR A 26 6.28 7.70 0.67
C TYR A 26 7.22 6.75 1.42
N ASN A 27 7.76 5.75 0.73
CA ASN A 27 8.73 4.84 1.30
C ASN A 27 10.14 5.21 0.81
N PRO A 28 11.07 5.61 1.70
CA PRO A 28 12.45 5.89 1.32
C PRO A 28 13.15 4.69 0.69
N CYS A 29 14.08 4.95 -0.23
CA CYS A 29 14.80 3.90 -0.95
C CYS A 29 15.64 2.99 -0.04
N ASP A 30 16.18 3.53 1.05
CA ASP A 30 17.16 2.92 1.95
C ASP A 30 16.55 2.32 3.23
N SER A 31 15.22 2.28 3.35
CA SER A 31 14.55 1.83 4.57
C SER A 31 13.19 1.20 4.31
N ASP A 32 12.83 0.19 5.11
CA ASP A 32 11.48 -0.39 5.18
C ASP A 32 10.64 0.16 6.34
N ASN A 33 11.12 1.18 7.05
CA ASN A 33 10.44 1.72 8.25
C ASN A 33 9.01 2.18 7.96
N THR A 34 8.74 2.76 6.78
CA THR A 34 7.39 3.16 6.37
C THR A 34 6.50 1.93 6.18
N LEU A 35 7.01 0.86 5.57
CA LEU A 35 6.25 -0.38 5.38
C LEU A 35 5.96 -1.09 6.70
N HIS A 36 6.93 -1.16 7.62
CA HIS A 36 6.71 -1.69 8.97
C HIS A 36 5.74 -0.84 9.80
N PHE A 37 5.75 0.49 9.60
CA PHE A 37 4.72 1.36 10.18
C PHE A 37 3.34 1.00 9.63
N MET A 38 3.20 0.84 8.31
CA MET A 38 1.95 0.45 7.68
C MET A 38 1.46 -0.90 8.20
N GLU A 39 2.33 -1.90 8.30
CA GLU A 39 2.00 -3.20 8.88
C GLU A 39 1.37 -3.07 10.27
N ARG A 40 2.06 -2.41 11.21
CA ARG A 40 1.57 -2.22 12.58
C ARG A 40 0.26 -1.43 12.61
N HIS A 41 0.16 -0.37 11.81
CA HIS A 41 -1.04 0.46 11.69
C HIS A 41 -2.24 -0.38 11.23
N MET A 42 -2.06 -1.18 10.18
CA MET A 42 -3.13 -2.00 9.62
C MET A 42 -3.57 -3.14 10.55
N VAL A 43 -2.64 -3.72 11.32
CA VAL A 43 -3.00 -4.67 12.40
C VAL A 43 -3.88 -3.98 13.44
N ALA A 44 -3.52 -2.78 13.89
CA ALA A 44 -4.29 -2.02 14.86
C ALA A 44 -5.69 -1.63 14.32
N GLU A 45 -5.78 -1.23 13.05
CA GLU A 45 -7.05 -0.93 12.39
C GLU A 45 -7.93 -2.16 12.26
N ARG A 46 -7.39 -3.30 11.79
CA ARG A 46 -8.12 -4.57 11.68
C ARG A 46 -8.65 -5.03 13.03
N ASN A 47 -7.86 -4.89 14.10
CA ASN A 47 -8.31 -5.21 15.45
C ASN A 47 -9.43 -4.26 15.89
N SER A 48 -9.28 -2.96 15.67
CA SER A 48 -10.30 -1.96 16.02
C SER A 48 -11.62 -2.19 15.27
N GLN A 49 -11.57 -2.56 13.98
CA GLN A 49 -12.73 -2.94 13.18
C GLN A 49 -13.44 -4.17 13.76
N ARG A 50 -12.69 -5.23 14.11
CA ARG A 50 -13.26 -6.42 14.75
C ARG A 50 -14.00 -6.11 16.05
N HIS A 51 -13.42 -5.26 16.90
CA HIS A 51 -14.06 -4.84 18.15
C HIS A 51 -15.35 -4.05 17.89
N ARG A 52 -15.35 -3.11 16.93
CA ARG A 52 -16.57 -2.36 16.54
C ARG A 52 -17.66 -3.28 16.01
N ALA A 53 -17.30 -4.24 15.14
CA ALA A 53 -18.26 -5.21 14.61
C ALA A 53 -18.88 -6.06 15.73
N GLN A 54 -18.08 -6.51 16.70
CA GLN A 54 -18.59 -7.27 17.85
C GLN A 54 -19.54 -6.44 18.73
N GLN A 55 -19.24 -5.15 18.93
CA GLN A 55 -20.12 -4.25 19.68
C GLN A 55 -21.45 -4.02 18.96
N GLN A 56 -21.43 -3.83 17.65
CA GLN A 56 -22.63 -3.69 16.82
C GLN A 56 -23.51 -4.94 16.90
N ILE A 57 -22.91 -6.13 16.74
CA ILE A 57 -23.63 -7.41 16.89
C ILE A 57 -24.25 -7.52 18.29
N ALA A 58 -23.51 -7.17 19.35
CA ALA A 58 -24.02 -7.21 20.72
C ALA A 58 -25.19 -6.23 20.95
N GLN A 59 -25.29 -5.16 20.15
CA GLN A 59 -26.39 -4.19 20.16
C GLN A 59 -27.54 -4.57 19.21
N GLY A 60 -27.46 -5.73 18.55
CA GLY A 60 -28.46 -6.20 17.59
C GLY A 60 -28.38 -5.51 16.22
N GLU A 61 -27.28 -4.81 15.94
CA GLU A 61 -27.03 -4.17 14.65
C GLU A 61 -26.33 -5.13 13.69
N ASN A 62 -26.59 -4.95 12.38
CA ASN A 62 -25.81 -5.62 11.33
C ASN A 62 -24.54 -4.81 11.05
N PRO A 63 -23.34 -5.37 11.28
CA PRO A 63 -22.11 -4.65 11.02
C PRO A 63 -21.96 -4.33 9.51
N VAL A 64 -21.64 -3.07 9.21
CA VAL A 64 -21.39 -2.63 7.84
C VAL A 64 -20.00 -3.12 7.42
N HIS A 65 -19.96 -3.93 6.35
CA HIS A 65 -18.73 -4.59 5.88
C HIS A 65 -18.12 -3.99 4.61
N ASN A 66 -18.72 -2.95 4.02
CA ASN A 66 -18.14 -2.29 2.85
C ASN A 66 -17.05 -1.31 3.27
N GLU A 67 -15.87 -1.83 3.57
CA GLU A 67 -14.65 -1.04 3.74
C GLU A 67 -13.66 -1.37 2.61
N HIS A 68 -13.22 -0.34 1.89
CA HIS A 68 -12.26 -0.42 0.80
C HIS A 68 -10.96 0.29 1.19
N ILE A 69 -9.84 -0.22 0.68
CA ILE A 69 -8.51 0.30 1.00
C ILE A 69 -7.79 0.63 -0.31
N ILE A 70 -7.19 1.81 -0.36
CA ILE A 70 -6.31 2.23 -1.45
C ILE A 70 -4.97 2.62 -0.83
N TRP A 71 -3.89 1.99 -1.31
CA TRP A 71 -2.52 2.40 -1.06
C TRP A 71 -1.95 2.98 -2.33
N LEU A 72 -1.40 4.19 -2.26
CA LEU A 72 -0.80 4.85 -3.41
C LEU A 72 0.43 5.65 -3.00
N GLY A 73 1.29 5.95 -3.96
CA GLY A 73 2.42 6.84 -3.78
C GLY A 73 3.73 6.20 -4.24
N ASP A 74 4.83 6.76 -3.78
CA ASP A 74 6.18 6.32 -4.10
C ASP A 74 6.64 5.27 -3.10
N PHE A 75 6.84 4.05 -3.58
CA PHE A 75 7.30 2.94 -2.74
C PHE A 75 8.82 2.74 -2.78
N ASN A 76 9.55 3.33 -3.73
CA ASN A 76 10.96 3.03 -4.00
C ASN A 76 11.29 1.52 -3.91
N ARG A 77 10.42 0.68 -4.49
CA ARG A 77 10.61 -0.77 -4.61
C ARG A 77 10.54 -1.18 -6.08
N HIS A 78 11.50 -1.99 -6.50
CA HIS A 78 11.62 -2.44 -7.88
C HIS A 78 11.39 -3.94 -7.97
N HIS A 79 10.44 -4.34 -8.81
CA HIS A 79 10.11 -5.74 -9.01
C HIS A 79 9.56 -5.97 -10.43
N PRO A 80 9.85 -7.12 -11.08
CA PRO A 80 9.34 -7.44 -12.42
C PRO A 80 7.81 -7.44 -12.58
N MET A 81 7.06 -7.44 -11.48
CA MET A 81 5.59 -7.37 -11.49
C MET A 81 5.04 -6.02 -11.96
N TRP A 82 5.81 -4.93 -11.82
CA TRP A 82 5.35 -3.57 -12.19
C TRP A 82 6.39 -2.78 -12.97
N GLU A 83 7.68 -3.03 -12.72
CA GLU A 83 8.80 -2.42 -13.42
C GLU A 83 8.93 -2.93 -14.87
N MET A 84 9.58 -2.14 -15.74
CA MET A 84 9.89 -2.61 -17.10
C MET A 84 10.88 -3.77 -17.07
N GLN A 85 10.67 -4.80 -17.92
CA GLN A 85 11.54 -5.98 -17.96
C GLN A 85 13.00 -5.68 -18.34
N ASN A 86 13.26 -4.59 -19.07
CA ASN A 86 14.62 -4.18 -19.44
C ASN A 86 15.40 -3.50 -18.30
N ASN A 87 14.75 -3.17 -17.17
CA ASN A 87 15.38 -2.64 -15.96
C ASN A 87 16.04 -3.75 -15.11
N VAL A 88 16.68 -4.73 -15.76
CA VAL A 88 17.32 -5.87 -15.10
C VAL A 88 18.37 -5.47 -14.07
N HIS A 89 18.99 -4.30 -14.24
CA HIS A 89 19.95 -3.73 -13.30
C HIS A 89 19.31 -3.36 -11.94
N LEU A 90 17.99 -3.20 -11.88
CA LEU A 90 17.24 -2.94 -10.65
C LEU A 90 16.81 -4.24 -9.94
N PHE A 91 16.91 -5.40 -10.58
CA PHE A 91 16.49 -6.69 -10.02
C PHE A 91 17.62 -7.41 -9.29
N THR A 92 18.37 -6.66 -8.48
CA THR A 92 19.36 -7.24 -7.57
C THR A 92 18.66 -8.01 -6.45
N ALA A 93 19.35 -8.99 -5.85
CA ALA A 93 18.80 -9.75 -4.72
C ALA A 93 18.27 -8.83 -3.61
N ALA A 94 19.05 -7.81 -3.23
CA ALA A 94 18.65 -6.84 -2.21
C ALA A 94 17.36 -6.07 -2.57
N ASN A 95 17.21 -5.64 -3.83
CA ASN A 95 16.00 -4.94 -4.27
C ASN A 95 14.78 -5.87 -4.32
N LEU A 96 14.97 -7.12 -4.73
CA LEU A 96 13.91 -8.12 -4.75
C LEU A 96 13.47 -8.49 -3.32
N ASP A 97 14.41 -8.64 -2.39
CA ASP A 97 14.11 -8.88 -0.97
C ASP A 97 13.33 -7.71 -0.36
N ALA A 98 13.76 -6.48 -0.62
CA ALA A 98 13.06 -5.26 -0.17
C ALA A 98 11.65 -5.16 -0.79
N ALA A 99 11.50 -5.48 -2.08
CA ALA A 99 10.19 -5.53 -2.72
C ALA A 99 9.31 -6.66 -2.14
N GLY A 100 9.92 -7.75 -1.69
CA GLY A 100 9.26 -8.86 -1.01
C GLY A 100 8.52 -8.43 0.26
N VAL A 101 9.07 -7.48 1.02
CA VAL A 101 8.39 -6.89 2.20
C VAL A 101 7.06 -6.27 1.78
N LEU A 102 7.06 -5.44 0.72
CA LEU A 102 5.83 -4.84 0.19
C LEU A 102 4.87 -5.90 -0.32
N ILE A 103 5.34 -6.85 -1.14
CA ILE A 103 4.50 -7.91 -1.72
C ILE A 103 3.80 -8.73 -0.64
N ASN A 104 4.49 -9.09 0.44
CA ASN A 104 3.90 -9.83 1.55
C ASN A 104 2.77 -9.05 2.24
N LEU A 105 2.93 -7.73 2.41
CA LEU A 105 1.86 -6.89 2.95
C LEU A 105 0.67 -6.80 2.00
N LEU A 106 0.92 -6.62 0.70
CA LEU A 106 -0.15 -6.58 -0.30
C LEU A 106 -0.97 -7.87 -0.29
N LEU A 107 -0.31 -9.03 -0.22
CA LEU A 107 -0.97 -10.33 -0.09
C LEU A 107 -1.77 -10.44 1.22
N LEU A 108 -1.19 -10.05 2.36
CA LEU A 108 -1.84 -10.12 3.68
C LEU A 108 -3.12 -9.27 3.79
N TYR A 109 -3.20 -8.18 3.02
CA TYR A 109 -4.33 -7.26 2.99
C TYR A 109 -5.18 -7.37 1.73
N ASN A 110 -4.94 -8.38 0.89
CA ASN A 110 -5.65 -8.62 -0.37
C ASN A 110 -5.68 -7.38 -1.28
N LEU A 111 -4.54 -6.68 -1.37
CA LEU A 111 -4.36 -5.51 -2.20
C LEU A 111 -3.77 -5.91 -3.55
N VAL A 112 -4.41 -5.48 -4.63
CA VAL A 112 -4.00 -5.77 -6.01
C VAL A 112 -3.47 -4.52 -6.69
N GLN A 113 -2.43 -4.68 -7.50
CA GLN A 113 -1.91 -3.61 -8.36
C GLN A 113 -2.98 -3.23 -9.39
N VAL A 114 -3.37 -1.96 -9.46
CA VAL A 114 -4.38 -1.50 -10.41
C VAL A 114 -3.81 -0.77 -11.62
N LEU A 115 -2.55 -0.33 -11.55
CA LEU A 115 -1.88 0.29 -12.68
C LEU A 115 -1.24 -0.78 -13.59
N PRO A 116 -1.42 -0.70 -14.92
CA PRO A 116 -0.86 -1.69 -15.85
C PRO A 116 0.67 -1.75 -15.76
N PRO A 117 1.32 -2.92 -15.84
CA PRO A 117 2.76 -3.07 -15.68
C PRO A 117 3.54 -2.38 -16.83
N ASN A 118 4.85 -2.20 -16.65
CA ASN A 118 5.78 -1.68 -17.68
C ASN A 118 5.56 -0.23 -18.11
N ILE A 119 4.82 0.57 -17.34
CA ILE A 119 4.73 2.02 -17.52
C ILE A 119 5.59 2.70 -16.45
N ALA A 120 6.58 3.46 -16.87
CA ALA A 120 7.43 4.24 -15.98
C ALA A 120 6.65 5.42 -15.39
N THR A 121 6.94 5.73 -14.13
CA THR A 121 6.39 6.89 -13.41
C THR A 121 7.46 7.92 -13.09
N LEU A 122 8.74 7.55 -13.22
CA LEU A 122 9.89 8.40 -12.98
C LEU A 122 10.91 8.27 -14.12
N GLU A 123 11.44 9.41 -14.57
CA GLU A 123 12.68 9.47 -15.33
C GLU A 123 13.79 9.98 -14.40
N ALA A 124 14.82 9.17 -14.16
CA ALA A 124 15.94 9.57 -13.33
C ALA A 124 16.71 10.74 -13.99
N SER A 125 16.86 11.85 -13.28
CA SER A 125 17.40 13.10 -13.83
C SER A 125 18.78 12.95 -14.50
N ASN A 126 19.65 12.12 -13.91
CA ASN A 126 21.05 11.97 -14.35
C ASN A 126 21.24 10.89 -15.42
N THR A 127 20.66 9.70 -15.20
CA THR A 127 20.87 8.54 -16.09
C THR A 127 19.85 8.47 -17.21
N LYS A 128 18.73 9.21 -17.09
CA LYS A 128 17.56 9.10 -17.98
C LYS A 128 16.92 7.72 -18.00
N ASN A 129 17.22 6.90 -16.99
CA ASN A 129 16.54 5.62 -16.80
C ASN A 129 15.08 5.87 -16.44
N LEU A 130 14.20 5.19 -17.14
CA LEU A 130 12.77 5.18 -16.88
C LEU A 130 12.48 4.06 -15.89
N THR A 131 11.93 4.39 -14.73
CA THR A 131 11.64 3.43 -13.65
C THR A 131 10.23 3.64 -13.11
N ARG A 132 9.76 2.70 -12.29
CA ARG A 132 8.44 2.77 -11.68
C ARG A 132 8.47 2.55 -10.16
N PRO A 133 8.86 3.58 -9.40
CA PRO A 133 8.75 3.54 -7.95
C PRO A 133 7.30 3.80 -7.48
N ASP A 134 6.48 4.51 -8.26
CA ASP A 134 5.11 4.84 -7.91
C ASP A 134 4.12 3.72 -8.26
N ASN A 135 3.22 3.43 -7.33
CA ASN A 135 2.25 2.35 -7.48
C ASN A 135 0.89 2.70 -6.87
N VAL A 136 -0.16 2.01 -7.30
CA VAL A 136 -1.49 2.09 -6.73
C VAL A 136 -2.01 0.68 -6.51
N PHE A 137 -2.41 0.38 -5.27
CA PHE A 137 -2.96 -0.90 -4.87
C PHE A 137 -4.33 -0.71 -4.21
N CYS A 138 -5.29 -1.54 -4.58
CA CYS A 138 -6.66 -1.49 -4.06
C CYS A 138 -7.05 -2.83 -3.47
N SER A 139 -7.90 -2.83 -2.43
CA SER A 139 -8.57 -4.05 -1.96
C SER A 139 -9.38 -4.68 -3.11
N ALA A 140 -9.17 -5.96 -3.37
CA ALA A 140 -9.93 -6.72 -4.37
C ALA A 140 -11.39 -6.99 -3.97
#